data_AF-A0A430F8E5-F1
#
_entry.id   AF-A0A430F8E5-F1
#
_cell.length_a   1.000
_cell.length_b   1.000
_cell.length_c   1.000
_cell.angle_alpha   90.00
_cell.angle_beta   90.00
_cell.angle_gamma   90.00
#
_symmetry.space_group_name_H-M   'P 1'
#
loop_
_entity.id
_entity.type
_entity.pdbx_description
1 polymer ?
#
loop_
_entity_poly.entity_id
_entity_poly.type
_entity_poly.pdbx_seq_one_letter_code
_entity_poly.pdbx_strand_id
1 'polypeptide(L)'
;MAEYGERFAQALAAELRAQKARRKVSDEQIGEAIGAHRVSVSRYLTGERPIPMVVFADMCDFLGVSPSKVIDDAEQQARRNP
;
A
#
# COMPACT_ATOMS: atom_id res chain seq x y z
N MET A 1 -14.25 17.49 3.33
CA MET A 1 -12.79 17.38 3.45
C MET A 1 -12.49 15.95 3.83
N ALA A 2 -11.65 15.25 3.06
CA ALA A 2 -11.17 13.94 3.47
C ALA A 2 -10.37 14.13 4.77
N GLU A 3 -10.68 13.34 5.80
CA GLU A 3 -9.98 13.42 7.07
C GLU A 3 -8.51 13.03 6.89
N TYR A 4 -7.60 13.48 7.77
CA TYR A 4 -6.18 13.18 7.65
C TYR A 4 -5.91 11.67 7.49
N GLY A 5 -6.65 10.83 8.22
CA GLY A 5 -6.53 9.38 8.14
C GLY A 5 -6.85 8.82 6.74
N GLU A 6 -7.84 9.36 6.04
CA GLU A 6 -8.19 8.94 4.68
C GLU A 6 -7.10 9.32 3.67
N ARG A 7 -6.56 10.55 3.78
CA ARG A 7 -5.46 11.01 2.92
C ARG A 7 -4.20 10.19 3.14
N PHE A 8 -3.90 9.86 4.39
CA PHE A 8 -2.77 8.99 4.74
C PHE A 8 -2.94 7.58 4.17
N ALA A 9 -4.12 6.98 4.33
CA ALA A 9 -4.41 5.65 3.77
C ALA A 9 -4.29 5.62 2.23
N GLN A 10 -4.78 6.66 1.54
CA GLN A 10 -4.63 6.80 0.09
C GLN A 10 -3.17 6.96 -0.35
N ALA A 11 -2.39 7.75 0.40
CA ALA A 11 -0.95 7.92 0.14
C ALA A 11 -0.18 6.60 0.34
N LEU A 12 -0.52 5.84 1.39
CA LEU A 12 0.08 4.52 1.65
C LEU A 12 -0.19 3.55 0.49
N ALA A 13 -1.44 3.48 0.04
CA ALA A 13 -1.83 2.64 -1.10
C ALA A 13 -1.14 3.09 -2.41
N ALA A 14 -0.92 4.40 -2.58
CA ALA A 14 -0.20 4.95 -3.72
C ALA A 14 1.29 4.58 -3.71
N GLU A 15 1.97 4.67 -2.56
CA GLU A 15 3.37 4.27 -2.46
C GLU A 15 3.53 2.76 -2.68
N LEU A 16 2.67 1.91 -2.11
CA LEU A 16 2.70 0.46 -2.37
C LEU A 16 2.50 0.14 -3.86
N ARG A 17 1.60 0.86 -4.56
CA ARG A 17 1.45 0.75 -6.02
C ARG A 17 2.73 1.12 -6.76
N ALA A 18 3.40 2.20 -6.34
CA ALA A 18 4.67 2.60 -6.94
C ALA A 18 5.75 1.52 -6.74
N GLN A 19 5.84 0.94 -5.54
CA GLN A 19 6.77 -0.16 -5.24
C GLN A 19 6.47 -1.41 -6.06
N LYS A 20 5.20 -1.81 -6.16
CA LYS A 20 4.73 -2.89 -7.05
C LYS A 20 5.18 -2.65 -8.50
N ALA A 21 4.96 -1.44 -9.02
CA ALA A 21 5.33 -1.08 -10.39
C ALA A 21 6.85 -1.14 -10.61
N ARG A 22 7.66 -0.66 -9.65
CA ARG A 22 9.14 -0.74 -9.69
C ARG A 22 9.63 -2.19 -9.73
N ARG A 23 9.01 -3.09 -8.95
CA ARG A 23 9.30 -4.53 -8.91
C ARG A 23 8.74 -5.31 -10.11
N LYS A 24 7.83 -4.73 -10.89
CA LYS A 24 7.14 -5.37 -12.04
C LYS A 24 6.38 -6.65 -11.65
N VAL A 25 5.74 -6.65 -10.47
CA VAL A 25 4.94 -7.79 -9.98
C VAL A 25 3.44 -7.51 -10.11
N SER A 26 2.64 -8.57 -10.27
CA SER A 26 1.19 -8.51 -10.39
C SER A 26 0.48 -8.56 -9.02
N ASP A 27 -0.80 -8.21 -8.98
CA ASP A 27 -1.62 -8.37 -7.77
C ASP A 27 -1.79 -9.84 -7.37
N GLU A 28 -1.69 -10.74 -8.35
CA GLU A 28 -1.81 -12.19 -8.15
C GLU A 28 -0.57 -12.72 -7.44
N GLN A 29 0.61 -12.32 -7.88
CA GLN A 29 1.88 -12.69 -7.23
C GLN A 29 1.96 -12.16 -5.79
N ILE A 30 1.50 -10.93 -5.56
CA ILE A 30 1.39 -10.39 -4.19
C ILE A 30 0.41 -11.22 -3.37
N GLY A 31 -0.75 -11.53 -3.92
CA GLY A 31 -1.79 -12.31 -3.24
C GLY A 31 -1.31 -13.71 -2.85
N GLU A 32 -0.66 -14.42 -3.78
CA GLU A 32 -0.03 -15.72 -3.52
C GLU A 32 1.01 -15.65 -2.41
N ALA A 33 1.86 -14.61 -2.42
CA ALA A 33 2.93 -14.46 -1.43
C ALA A 33 2.41 -14.19 -0.01
N ILE A 34 1.34 -13.42 0.13
CA ILE A 34 0.82 -12.98 1.44
C ILE A 34 -0.45 -13.75 1.88
N GLY A 35 -0.85 -14.79 1.14
CA GLY A 35 -2.05 -15.57 1.44
C GLY A 35 -3.37 -14.80 1.28
N ALA A 36 -3.41 -13.82 0.37
CA ALA A 36 -4.60 -13.01 0.10
C ALA A 36 -5.13 -13.24 -1.32
N HIS A 37 -6.46 -13.13 -1.49
CA HIS A 37 -7.05 -13.18 -2.83
C HIS A 37 -6.63 -11.95 -3.67
N ARG A 38 -6.30 -12.14 -4.95
CA ARG A 38 -5.89 -11.07 -5.90
C ARG A 38 -6.81 -9.84 -5.87
N VAL A 39 -8.12 -10.06 -5.79
CA VAL A 39 -9.11 -8.96 -5.72
C VAL A 39 -8.99 -8.15 -4.42
N SER A 40 -8.66 -8.80 -3.29
CA SER A 40 -8.40 -8.09 -2.03
C SER A 40 -7.17 -7.20 -2.17
N VAL A 41 -6.08 -7.73 -2.73
CA VAL A 41 -4.86 -6.95 -3.02
C VAL A 41 -5.18 -5.74 -3.88
N SER A 42 -5.92 -5.93 -4.97
CA SER A 42 -6.32 -4.85 -5.87
C SER A 42 -7.09 -3.75 -5.11
N ARG A 43 -8.07 -4.11 -4.27
CA ARG A 43 -8.86 -3.17 -3.47
C ARG A 43 -8.04 -2.42 -2.42
N TYR A 44 -7.04 -3.06 -1.83
CA TYR A 44 -6.09 -2.40 -0.93
C TYR A 44 -5.27 -1.37 -1.68
N LEU A 45 -4.73 -1.76 -2.83
CA LEU A 45 -3.90 -0.88 -3.65
C LEU A 45 -4.70 0.26 -4.26
N THR A 46 -5.94 0.07 -4.71
CA THR A 46 -6.78 1.15 -5.24
C THR A 46 -7.31 2.10 -4.15
N GLY A 47 -7.20 1.72 -2.88
CA GLY A 47 -7.76 2.49 -1.76
C GLY A 47 -9.27 2.27 -1.57
N GLU A 48 -9.88 1.34 -2.29
CA GLU A 48 -11.28 0.93 -2.08
C GLU A 48 -11.49 0.28 -0.71
N ARG A 49 -10.43 -0.30 -0.12
CA ARG A 49 -10.45 -0.85 1.23
C ARG A 49 -9.21 -0.40 2.02
N PRO A 50 -9.37 -0.08 3.32
CA PRO A 50 -8.24 0.10 4.21
C PRO A 50 -7.35 -1.14 4.22
N ILE A 51 -6.04 -0.93 4.30
CA ILE A 51 -5.03 -1.98 4.33
C ILE A 51 -4.83 -2.40 5.79
N PRO A 52 -5.13 -3.66 6.18
CA PRO A 52 -4.78 -4.14 7.51
C PRO A 52 -3.27 -4.06 7.75
N MET A 53 -2.84 -3.72 8.97
CA MET A 53 -1.41 -3.55 9.29
C MET A 53 -0.58 -4.80 8.98
N VAL A 54 -1.13 -6.00 9.21
CA VAL A 54 -0.48 -7.27 8.87
C VAL A 54 -0.26 -7.42 7.36
N VAL A 55 -1.29 -7.14 6.56
CA VAL A 55 -1.23 -7.16 5.09
C VAL A 55 -0.22 -6.14 4.57
N PHE A 56 -0.19 -4.94 5.17
CA PHE A 56 0.80 -3.92 4.83
C PHE A 56 2.24 -4.41 5.06
N ALA A 57 2.51 -4.98 6.23
CA ALA A 57 3.83 -5.51 6.56
C ALA A 57 4.25 -6.63 5.59
N ASP A 58 3.36 -7.58 5.30
CA ASP A 58 3.62 -8.69 4.39
C ASP A 58 3.86 -8.21 2.95
N MET A 59 3.09 -7.21 2.48
CA MET A 59 3.32 -6.59 1.18
C MET A 59 4.69 -5.90 1.12
N CYS A 60 5.08 -5.20 2.17
CA CYS A 60 6.39 -4.54 2.24
C CYS A 60 7.53 -5.56 2.21
N ASP A 61 7.42 -6.67 2.94
CA ASP A 61 8.40 -7.76 2.94
C ASP A 61 8.53 -8.38 1.54
N PHE A 62 7.40 -8.75 0.92
CA PHE A 62 7.39 -9.30 -0.44
C PHE A 62 7.97 -8.34 -1.48
N LEU A 63 7.67 -7.04 -1.38
CA LEU A 63 8.20 -6.01 -2.27
C LEU A 63 9.67 -5.65 -1.94
N GLY A 64 10.21 -6.16 -0.83
CA GLY A 64 11.55 -5.87 -0.33
C GLY A 64 11.77 -4.38 -0.08
N VAL A 65 10.79 -3.73 0.55
CA VAL A 65 10.84 -2.32 0.95
C VAL A 65 10.60 -2.19 2.46
N SER A 66 11.34 -1.29 3.12
CA SER A 66 11.12 -1.04 4.54
C SER A 66 9.72 -0.44 4.78
N PRO A 67 8.90 -1.01 5.70
CA PRO A 67 7.61 -0.43 6.08
C PRO A 67 7.73 1.02 6.59
N SER A 68 8.78 1.33 7.37
CA SER A 68 9.00 2.68 7.88
C SER A 68 9.17 3.70 6.76
N LYS A 69 9.90 3.33 5.70
CA LYS A 69 10.11 4.21 4.55
C LYS A 69 8.79 4.48 3.81
N VAL A 70 7.96 3.47 3.63
CA VAL A 70 6.66 3.62 2.96
C VAL A 70 5.74 4.53 3.78
N ILE A 71 5.76 4.40 5.11
CA ILE A 71 5.01 5.28 6.02
C ILE A 71 5.52 6.72 5.94
N ASP A 72 6.83 6.96 6.00
CA ASP A 72 7.41 8.30 5.94
C ASP A 72 7.09 9.00 4.61
N ASP A 73 7.22 8.29 3.50
CA ASP A 73 6.92 8.81 2.16
C ASP A 73 5.41 9.14 2.04
N ALA A 74 4.54 8.26 2.56
CA ALA A 74 3.09 8.47 2.59
C ALA A 74 2.67 9.64 3.49
N GLU A 75 3.30 9.80 4.66
CA GLU A 75 3.03 10.91 5.58
C GLU A 75 3.36 12.26 4.93
N GLN A 76 4.54 12.36 4.32
CA GLN A 76 4.96 13.56 3.59
C GLN A 76 3.98 13.89 2.46
N GLN A 77 3.51 12.89 1.71
CA GLN A 77 2.53 13.08 0.64
C GLN A 77 1.18 13.56 1.19
N ALA A 78 0.67 12.93 2.26
CA ALA A 78 -0.63 13.26 2.85
C ALA A 78 -0.68 14.69 3.45
N ARG A 79 0.47 15.21 3.91
CA ARG A 79 0.60 16.58 4.41
C ARG A 79 0.78 17.62 3.30
N ARG A 80 1.38 17.26 2.17
CA ARG A 80 1.57 18.15 1.01
C ARG A 80 0.27 18.47 0.27
N ASN A 81 -0.71 17.56 0.33
CA ASN A 81 -2.02 17.71 -0.30
C ASN A 81 -3.13 17.81 0.77
N PRO A 82 -3.28 18.95 1.46
CA PRO A 82 -4.26 19.14 2.52
C PRO A 82 -5.72 19.18 2.04
#